data_AF-A0A3S8RU72-F1
#
_entry.id   AF-A0A3S8RU72-F1
#
_cell.length_a   1.000
_cell.length_b   1.000
_cell.length_c   1.000
_cell.angle_alpha   90.00
_cell.angle_beta   90.00
_cell.angle_gamma   90.00
#
_symmetry.space_group_name_H-M   'P 1'
#
loop_
_entity.id
_entity.type
_entity.pdbx_description
1 polymer ?
#
loop_
_entity_poly.entity_id
_entity_poly.type
_entity_poly.pdbx_seq_one_letter_code
_entity_poly.pdbx_strand_id
1 'polypeptide(L)'
;MLTMASTEKFVQWIENGKQLGKVFSFELNGKTCWSSVGIQKWQGIYKVYVDEIEEENMVAEIYLREEINQFNNLNEALNFIEKKTRTSITDMQICKGQKVFNPNFE
;
A
#
# COMPACT_ATOMS: atom_id res chain seq x y z
N MET A 1 19.84 -9.27 -5.20
CA MET A 1 19.22 -8.89 -6.49
C MET A 1 17.96 -9.69 -6.66
N LEU A 2 16.79 -9.04 -6.70
CA LEU A 2 15.56 -9.70 -7.13
C LEU A 2 15.65 -10.00 -8.63
N THR A 3 15.12 -11.15 -9.04
CA THR A 3 15.04 -11.53 -10.45
C THR A 3 13.82 -10.87 -11.08
N MET A 4 13.88 -10.57 -12.38
CA MET A 4 12.75 -9.99 -13.15
C MET A 4 11.44 -10.79 -12.95
N ALA A 5 11.54 -12.11 -12.75
CA ALA A 5 10.42 -13.03 -12.51
C ALA A 5 9.61 -12.71 -11.24
N SER A 6 10.24 -12.18 -10.18
CA SER A 6 9.53 -11.83 -8.94
C SER A 6 8.63 -10.60 -9.14
N THR A 7 9.13 -9.59 -9.85
CA THR A 7 8.38 -8.39 -10.23
C THR A 7 7.21 -8.72 -11.16
N GLU A 8 7.41 -9.61 -12.13
CA GLU A 8 6.37 -10.06 -13.05
C GLU A 8 5.17 -10.69 -12.33
N LYS A 9 5.41 -11.48 -11.28
CA LYS A 9 4.35 -12.11 -10.50
C LYS A 9 3.49 -11.09 -9.74
N PHE A 10 4.12 -10.09 -9.13
CA PHE A 10 3.41 -9.02 -8.45
C PHE A 10 2.54 -8.22 -9.42
N VAL A 11 3.11 -7.84 -10.58
CA VAL A 11 2.38 -7.15 -11.65
C VAL A 11 1.17 -7.98 -12.08
N GLN A 12 1.33 -9.28 -12.36
CA GLN A 12 0.23 -10.16 -12.74
C GLN A 12 -0.87 -10.20 -11.66
N TRP A 13 -0.52 -10.21 -10.38
CA TRP A 13 -1.52 -10.18 -9.31
C TRP A 13 -2.31 -8.87 -9.30
N ILE A 14 -1.63 -7.72 -9.44
CA ILE A 14 -2.29 -6.41 -9.50
C ILE A 14 -3.21 -6.33 -10.72
N GLU A 15 -2.72 -6.74 -11.89
CA GLU A 15 -3.49 -6.72 -13.14
C GLU A 15 -4.75 -7.59 -13.05
N ASN A 16 -4.69 -8.71 -12.33
CA ASN A 16 -5.83 -9.57 -12.04
C ASN A 16 -6.73 -9.06 -10.90
N GLY A 17 -6.53 -7.82 -10.44
CA GLY A 17 -7.33 -7.19 -9.40
C GLY A 17 -7.12 -7.74 -8.00
N LYS A 18 -6.03 -8.49 -7.75
CA LYS A 18 -5.65 -8.89 -6.39
C LYS A 18 -5.07 -7.69 -5.65
N GLN A 19 -5.33 -7.62 -4.36
CA GLN A 19 -4.74 -6.60 -3.50
C GLN A 19 -3.42 -7.11 -2.94
N LEU A 20 -2.38 -6.29 -3.09
CA LEU A 20 -1.12 -6.45 -2.38
C LEU A 20 -1.05 -5.42 -1.27
N GLY A 21 -0.46 -5.78 -0.15
CA GLY A 21 -0.25 -4.81 0.91
C GLY A 21 0.81 -5.24 1.93
N LYS A 22 1.14 -4.29 2.80
CA LYS A 22 2.05 -4.45 3.93
C LYS A 22 1.58 -3.56 5.06
N VAL A 23 1.64 -4.09 6.27
CA VAL A 23 1.56 -3.31 7.52
C VAL A 23 2.93 -3.38 8.18
N PHE A 24 3.44 -2.25 8.64
CA PHE A 24 4.75 -2.14 9.25
C PHE A 24 4.80 -0.93 10.18
N SER A 25 5.82 -0.88 11.03
CA SER A 25 6.10 0.28 11.86
C SER A 25 7.46 0.90 11.52
N PHE A 26 7.61 2.17 11.85
CA PHE A 26 8.86 2.93 11.76
C PHE A 26 8.91 4.00 12.84
N GLU A 27 10.12 4.46 13.15
CA GLU A 27 10.32 5.58 14.08
C GLU A 27 10.18 6.93 13.36
N LEU A 28 9.37 7.81 13.93
CA LEU A 28 9.19 9.19 13.48
C LEU A 28 9.26 10.12 14.70
N ASN A 29 10.25 11.00 14.74
CA ASN A 29 10.46 11.94 15.86
C ASN A 29 10.52 11.27 17.25
N GLY A 30 11.07 10.06 17.32
CA GLY A 30 11.20 9.29 18.57
C GLY A 30 9.92 8.61 19.03
N LYS A 31 8.90 8.53 18.17
CA LYS A 31 7.67 7.78 18.38
C LYS A 31 7.53 6.66 17.36
N THR A 32 6.97 5.54 17.80
CA THR A 32 6.57 4.45 16.90
C THR A 32 5.33 4.86 16.12
N CYS A 33 5.45 4.84 14.79
CA CYS A 33 4.37 5.07 13.84
C CYS A 33 4.06 3.79 13.08
N TRP A 34 2.79 3.43 12.99
CA TRP A 34 2.28 2.32 12.20
C TRP A 34 1.81 2.80 10.85
N SER A 35 2.06 2.03 9.80
CA SER A 35 1.59 2.31 8.45
C SER A 35 1.13 1.05 7.74
N SER A 36 0.02 1.19 7.02
CA SER A 36 -0.52 0.24 6.09
C SER A 36 -0.46 0.82 4.69
N VAL A 37 0.11 0.07 3.75
CA VAL A 37 0.13 0.43 2.33
C VAL A 37 -0.48 -0.71 1.54
N GLY A 38 -1.42 -0.37 0.65
CA GLY A 38 -2.08 -1.35 -0.21
C GLY A 38 -2.21 -0.86 -1.65
N ILE A 39 -2.11 -1.77 -2.62
CA ILE A 39 -2.36 -1.50 -4.04
C ILE A 39 -3.32 -2.52 -4.64
N GLN A 40 -4.27 -2.05 -5.46
CA GLN A 40 -5.18 -2.91 -6.22
C GLN A 40 -5.61 -2.23 -7.53
N LYS A 41 -5.69 -2.99 -8.62
CA LYS A 41 -6.42 -2.56 -9.82
C LYS A 41 -7.92 -2.82 -9.64
N TRP A 42 -8.74 -1.81 -9.85
CA TRP A 42 -10.19 -1.87 -9.72
C TRP A 42 -10.87 -1.05 -10.81
N GLN A 43 -11.76 -1.68 -11.58
CA GLN A 43 -12.46 -1.03 -12.71
C GLN A 43 -11.53 -0.29 -13.69
N GLY A 44 -10.32 -0.83 -13.90
CA GLY A 44 -9.32 -0.25 -14.79
C GLY A 44 -8.39 0.79 -14.15
N ILE A 45 -8.67 1.23 -12.92
CA ILE A 45 -7.87 2.21 -12.18
C ILE A 45 -6.99 1.51 -11.14
N TYR A 46 -5.75 1.97 -10.98
CA TYR A 46 -4.86 1.51 -9.92
C TYR A 46 -5.03 2.40 -8.70
N LYS A 47 -5.46 1.81 -7.58
CA LYS A 47 -5.64 2.51 -6.32
C LYS A 47 -4.52 2.14 -5.36
N VAL A 48 -3.92 3.15 -4.74
CA VAL A 48 -2.95 2.99 -3.64
C VAL A 48 -3.53 3.61 -2.39
N TYR A 49 -3.73 2.80 -1.36
CA TYR A 49 -4.11 3.25 -0.02
C TYR A 49 -2.87 3.41 0.84
N VAL A 50 -2.84 4.46 1.66
CA VAL A 50 -1.86 4.66 2.71
C VAL A 50 -2.55 5.17 3.96
N ASP A 51 -2.31 4.50 5.09
CA ASP A 51 -2.48 5.07 6.41
C ASP A 51 -1.13 5.20 7.14
N GLU A 52 -1.05 6.20 8.03
CA GLU A 52 0.02 6.36 9.00
C GLU A 52 -0.58 6.88 10.32
N ILE A 53 -0.27 6.24 11.44
CA ILE A 53 -0.80 6.58 12.76
C ILE A 53 0.25 6.36 13.84
N GLU A 54 0.44 7.33 14.73
CA GLU A 54 1.29 7.14 15.92
C GLU A 54 0.63 6.14 16.86
N GLU A 55 1.42 5.27 17.49
CA GLU A 55 0.90 4.21 18.36
C GLU A 55 0.00 4.73 19.49
N GLU A 56 0.34 5.89 20.07
CA GLU A 56 -0.47 6.54 21.11
C GLU A 56 -1.86 6.99 20.64
N ASN A 57 -2.03 7.21 19.34
CA ASN A 57 -3.25 7.72 18.73
C ASN A 57 -4.14 6.61 18.16
N MET A 58 -3.69 5.35 18.16
CA MET A 58 -4.44 4.22 17.58
C MET A 58 -5.82 4.02 18.23
N VAL A 59 -5.93 4.20 19.55
CA VAL A 59 -7.21 4.04 20.27
C VAL A 59 -8.23 5.10 19.85
N ALA A 60 -7.76 6.29 19.51
CA ALA A 60 -8.61 7.41 19.09
C ALA A 60 -8.78 7.49 17.57
N GLU A 61 -8.11 6.62 16.80
CA GLU A 61 -8.07 6.61 15.34
C GLU A 61 -7.69 7.98 14.74
N ILE A 62 -6.76 8.70 15.39
CA ILE A 62 -6.27 9.99 14.90
C ILE A 62 -5.07 9.74 13.97
N TYR A 63 -5.36 9.64 12.67
CA TYR A 63 -4.36 9.38 11.63
C TYR A 63 -3.50 10.62 11.33
N LEU A 64 -2.20 10.41 11.12
CA LEU A 64 -1.29 11.41 10.54
C LEU A 64 -1.52 11.55 9.03
N ARG A 65 -1.87 10.43 8.39
CA ARG A 65 -2.15 10.32 6.97
C ARG A 65 -3.18 9.22 6.80
N GLU A 66 -4.19 9.48 5.99
CA GLU A 66 -5.12 8.48 5.49
C GLU A 66 -5.58 8.95 4.10
N GLU A 67 -5.24 8.20 3.06
CA GLU A 67 -5.57 8.60 1.69
C GLU A 67 -5.65 7.42 0.74
N ILE A 68 -6.49 7.59 -0.30
CA ILE A 68 -6.52 6.72 -1.48
C ILE A 68 -6.09 7.58 -2.67
N ASN A 69 -4.99 7.18 -3.30
CA ASN A 69 -4.50 7.80 -4.53
C ASN A 69 -4.89 6.93 -5.73
N GLN A 70 -5.34 7.56 -6.81
CA GLN A 70 -5.84 6.88 -8.01
C GLN A 70 -4.93 7.19 -9.20
N PHE A 71 -4.57 6.15 -9.97
CA PHE A 71 -3.67 6.24 -11.10
C PHE A 71 -4.24 5.50 -12.32
N ASN A 72 -4.02 6.07 -13.50
CA ASN A 72 -4.41 5.43 -14.76
C ASN A 72 -3.36 4.43 -15.27
N ASN A 73 -2.19 4.39 -14.63
CA ASN A 73 -1.06 3.57 -15.02
C ASN A 73 -0.40 2.92 -13.80
N LEU A 74 -0.11 1.62 -13.90
CA LEU A 74 0.59 0.87 -12.86
C LEU A 74 1.94 1.50 -12.50
N ASN A 75 2.70 1.99 -13.48
CA ASN A 75 4.02 2.57 -13.22
C ASN A 75 3.93 3.84 -12.34
N GLU A 76 2.86 4.63 -12.48
CA GLU A 76 2.65 5.82 -11.64
C GLU A 76 2.34 5.42 -10.20
N ALA A 77 1.48 4.41 -10.03
CA ALA A 77 1.15 3.85 -8.72
C ALA A 77 2.39 3.26 -8.02
N LEU A 78 3.22 2.50 -8.74
CA LEU A 78 4.47 1.94 -8.20
C LEU A 78 5.48 3.03 -7.86
N ASN A 79 5.63 4.05 -8.71
CA ASN A 79 6.48 5.20 -8.42
C ASN A 79 6.02 5.97 -7.20
N PHE A 80 4.71 6.09 -7.00
CA PHE A 80 4.14 6.70 -5.79
C PHE A 80 4.53 5.90 -4.54
N ILE A 81 4.35 4.57 -4.55
CA ILE A 81 4.74 3.70 -3.42
C ILE A 81 6.22 3.93 -3.08
N GLU A 82 7.10 3.81 -4.07
CA GLU A 82 8.55 3.90 -3.85
C GLU A 82 9.01 5.29 -3.34
N LYS A 83 8.36 6.36 -3.79
CA LYS A 83 8.80 7.74 -3.49
C LYS A 83 8.06 8.42 -2.34
N LYS A 84 6.84 7.98 -2.05
CA LYS A 84 5.90 8.64 -1.12
C LYS A 84 5.50 7.75 0.05
N THR A 85 6.02 6.53 0.12
CA THR A 85 5.84 5.65 1.27
C THR A 85 7.21 5.15 1.75
N ARG A 86 7.21 4.39 2.84
CA ARG A 86 8.42 3.78 3.42
C ARG A 86 8.54 2.29 3.09
N THR A 87 7.88 1.85 2.03
CA THR A 87 7.92 0.46 1.56
C THR A 87 8.05 0.40 0.05
N SER A 88 8.45 -0.76 -0.47
CA SER A 88 8.43 -1.06 -1.90
C SER A 88 7.38 -2.15 -2.20
N ILE A 89 7.09 -2.37 -3.48
CA ILE A 89 6.22 -3.48 -3.89
C ILE A 89 6.80 -4.85 -3.51
N THR A 90 8.11 -4.95 -3.40
CA THR A 90 8.81 -6.22 -3.13
C THR A 90 8.68 -6.67 -1.68
N ASP A 91 8.34 -5.73 -0.81
CA ASP A 91 8.04 -5.98 0.59
C ASP A 91 6.58 -6.38 0.84
N MET A 92 5.71 -6.23 -0.17
CA MET A 92 4.29 -6.48 -0.04
C MET A 92 3.93 -7.94 -0.29
N GLN A 93 2.81 -8.36 0.28
CA GLN A 93 2.26 -9.70 0.08
C GLN A 93 0.83 -9.62 -0.43
N ILE A 94 0.41 -10.66 -1.15
CA ILE A 94 -0.98 -10.79 -1.58
C ILE A 94 -1.89 -10.92 -0.35
N CYS A 95 -2.92 -10.08 -0.27
CA CYS A 95 -3.94 -10.14 0.77
C CYS A 95 -4.82 -11.39 0.55
N LYS A 96 -4.62 -12.45 1.34
CA LYS A 96 -5.42 -13.69 1.28
C LYS A 96 -6.61 -13.63 2.26
N GLY A 97 -7.61 -12.82 1.92
CA GLY A 97 -8.82 -12.66 2.72
C GLY A 97 -8.98 -11.24 3.24
N GLN A 98 -8.27 -10.89 4.31
CA GLN A 98 -8.29 -9.53 4.84
C GLN A 98 -7.56 -8.58 3.90
N LYS A 99 -8.29 -7.58 3.41
CA LYS A 99 -7.76 -6.50 2.59
C LYS A 99 -7.28 -5.36 3.49
N VAL A 100 -6.31 -4.60 2.99
CA VAL A 100 -5.87 -3.33 3.60
C VAL A 100 -6.93 -2.25 3.41
N PHE A 101 -7.57 -2.21 2.24
CA PHE A 101 -8.61 -1.21 1.95
C PHE A 101 -9.73 -1.77 1.06
N ASN A 102 -10.86 -1.07 1.07
CA ASN A 102 -11.96 -1.32 0.15
C ASN A 102 -11.75 -0.52 -1.14
N PRO A 103 -11.57 -1.17 -2.31
CA PRO A 103 -11.33 -0.46 -3.57
C PRO A 103 -12.54 0.32 -4.09
N ASN A 104 -13.72 0.17 -3.48
CA ASN A 104 -14.90 0.99 -3.78
C ASN A 104 -14.86 2.37 -3.10
N PHE A 105 -13.98 2.59 -2.12
CA PHE A 105 -13.82 3.90 -1.50
C PHE A 105 -13.06 4.86 -2.42
N GLU A 106 -13.39 6.15 -2.33
CA GLU A 106 -12.81 7.21 -3.16
C GLU A 106 -11.47 7.68 -2.64
#